data_AF-A0A7V4HI76-F1
#
_entry.id   AF-A0A7V4HI76-F1
#
_cell.length_a   1.000
_cell.length_b   1.000
_cell.length_c   1.000
_cell.angle_alpha   90.00
_cell.angle_beta   90.00
_cell.angle_gamma   90.00
#
_symmetry.space_group_name_H-M   'P 1'
#
loop_
_entity.id
_entity.type
_entity.pdbx_description
1 polymer ?
#
loop_
_entity_poly.entity_id
_entity_poly.type
_entity_poly.pdbx_seq_one_letter_code
_entity_poly.pdbx_strand_id
1 'polypeptide(L)'
;MRELRSNPHGRPGMAGNIMDEQMRLRIFRSFRASYYQDDVLGSLEAHPAEYFDELAANGFNAVWIRGILRNLADAAPFEGLGQEVARHQDILGKLVERAATRGIRVLLYLNEPLCLPEGDPFWSRHPEAMGSVGSSEMDGWP
;
A
#
# COMPACT_ATOMS: atom_id res chain seq x y z
N MET A 1 -3.24 10.27 -60.06
CA MET A 1 -4.26 9.53 -59.28
C MET A 1 -3.67 9.32 -57.89
N ARG A 2 -4.19 10.07 -56.90
CA ARG A 2 -3.92 10.07 -55.44
C ARG A 2 -2.51 9.72 -54.93
N GLU A 3 -1.75 10.76 -54.57
CA GLU A 3 -0.66 10.65 -53.59
C GLU A 3 -1.21 10.17 -52.24
N LEU A 4 -0.71 9.05 -51.75
CA LEU A 4 -0.91 8.58 -50.38
C LEU A 4 -0.13 9.50 -49.45
N ARG A 5 -0.85 10.37 -48.73
CA ARG A 5 -0.28 11.16 -47.63
C ARG A 5 0.29 10.20 -46.59
N SER A 6 1.60 10.27 -46.36
CA SER A 6 2.24 9.65 -45.21
C SER A 6 1.61 10.23 -43.94
N ASN A 7 1.00 9.39 -43.11
CA ASN A 7 0.52 9.77 -41.78
C ASN A 7 1.75 10.03 -40.89
N PRO A 8 2.03 11.29 -40.48
CA PRO A 8 3.20 11.59 -39.64
C PRO A 8 3.02 11.12 -38.19
N HIS A 9 1.86 10.53 -37.85
CA HIS A 9 1.51 10.06 -36.50
C HIS A 9 1.36 8.53 -36.43
N GLY A 10 1.79 7.80 -37.46
CA GLY A 10 1.95 6.35 -37.37
C GLY A 10 3.09 6.03 -36.41
N ARG A 11 2.76 5.76 -35.14
CA ARG A 11 3.76 5.26 -34.18
C ARG A 11 4.37 4.00 -34.79
N PRO A 12 5.69 3.96 -35.03
CA PRO A 12 6.33 2.74 -35.50
C PRO A 12 6.08 1.66 -34.44
N GLY A 13 5.77 0.45 -34.90
CA GLY A 13 5.38 -0.67 -34.06
C GLY A 13 6.34 -0.86 -32.90
N MET A 14 5.91 -0.46 -31.71
CA MET A 14 6.52 -0.90 -30.48
C MET A 14 6.02 -2.33 -30.30
N ALA A 15 6.79 -3.30 -30.80
CA ALA A 15 6.87 -4.57 -30.11
C ALA A 15 7.43 -4.24 -28.72
N GLY A 16 6.53 -3.81 -27.81
CA GLY A 16 6.85 -3.50 -26.44
C GLY A 16 7.51 -4.74 -25.87
N ASN A 17 8.73 -4.59 -25.37
CA ASN A 17 9.46 -5.68 -24.77
C ASN A 17 8.55 -6.25 -23.67
N ILE A 18 8.16 -7.52 -23.74
CA ILE A 18 7.17 -8.13 -22.82
C ILE A 18 7.61 -7.94 -21.35
N MET A 19 8.93 -7.87 -21.11
CA MET A 19 9.53 -7.52 -19.83
C MET A 19 9.15 -6.11 -19.32
N ASP A 20 9.04 -5.13 -20.22
CA ASP A 20 8.74 -3.72 -19.90
C ASP A 20 7.25 -3.53 -19.58
N GLU A 21 6.36 -4.25 -20.26
CA GLU A 21 4.93 -4.29 -19.91
C GLU A 21 4.64 -5.04 -18.60
N GLN A 22 5.46 -6.06 -18.24
CA GLN A 22 5.42 -6.73 -16.94
C GLN A 22 6.02 -5.86 -15.82
N MET A 23 6.95 -4.95 -16.13
CA MET A 23 7.49 -3.97 -15.18
C MET A 23 6.54 -2.80 -14.92
N ARG A 24 5.68 -2.44 -15.89
CA ARG A 24 4.70 -1.36 -15.69
C ARG A 24 3.64 -1.76 -14.67
N LEU A 25 3.68 -1.11 -13.51
CA LEU A 25 2.71 -1.31 -12.44
C LEU A 25 1.32 -0.80 -12.86
N ARG A 26 0.33 -1.67 -12.71
CA ARG A 26 -1.11 -1.37 -12.82
C ARG A 26 -1.69 -1.71 -11.46
N ILE A 27 -1.72 -0.68 -10.61
CA ILE A 27 -2.01 -0.78 -9.18
C ILE A 27 -3.51 -0.62 -8.99
N PHE A 28 -4.09 -1.46 -8.14
CA PHE A 28 -5.48 -1.32 -7.73
C PHE A 28 -5.62 -1.29 -6.21
N ARG A 29 -6.58 -0.53 -5.70
CA ARG A 29 -6.92 -0.49 -4.28
C ARG A 29 -8.18 -1.29 -4.04
N SER A 30 -8.13 -2.29 -3.16
CA SER A 30 -9.36 -2.93 -2.72
C SER A 30 -10.29 -1.92 -2.04
N PHE A 31 -11.54 -1.87 -2.49
CA PHE A 31 -12.59 -1.08 -1.86
C PHE A 31 -13.02 -1.68 -0.51
N ARG A 32 -12.70 -2.96 -0.26
CA ARG A 32 -12.96 -3.66 1.01
C ARG A 32 -11.95 -3.29 2.10
N ALA A 33 -10.84 -2.69 1.70
CA ALA A 33 -9.70 -2.48 2.56
C ALA A 33 -9.84 -1.12 3.26
N SER A 34 -9.77 -1.13 4.59
CA SER A 34 -10.10 0.03 5.42
C SER A 34 -8.95 1.03 5.43
N TYR A 35 -9.17 2.23 4.88
CA TYR A 35 -8.12 3.25 4.83
C TYR A 35 -7.84 3.86 6.21
N TYR A 36 -8.86 4.12 7.02
CA TYR A 36 -8.71 4.84 8.29
C TYR A 36 -8.41 3.94 9.50
N GLN A 37 -8.66 2.63 9.37
CA GLN A 37 -8.30 1.64 10.38
C GLN A 37 -6.92 1.02 10.07
N ASP A 38 -6.59 -0.06 10.78
CA ASP A 38 -5.39 -0.85 10.49
C ASP A 38 -5.61 -1.74 9.26
N ASP A 39 -5.22 -1.20 8.10
CA ASP A 39 -5.39 -1.87 6.82
C ASP A 39 -4.56 -3.16 6.70
N VAL A 40 -3.42 -3.24 7.40
CA VAL A 40 -2.54 -4.41 7.36
C VAL A 40 -3.21 -5.57 8.08
N LEU A 41 -3.70 -5.37 9.31
CA LEU A 41 -4.35 -6.44 10.06
C LEU A 41 -5.63 -6.97 9.38
N GLY A 42 -6.38 -6.08 8.72
CA GLY A 42 -7.57 -6.46 7.93
C GLY A 42 -7.27 -6.99 6.52
N SER A 43 -6.00 -6.98 6.09
CA SER A 43 -5.67 -7.17 4.67
C SER A 43 -6.03 -8.55 4.11
N LEU A 44 -5.91 -9.62 4.90
CA LEU A 44 -6.24 -10.98 4.43
C LEU A 44 -7.74 -11.16 4.16
N GLU A 45 -8.59 -10.48 4.91
CA GLU A 45 -10.05 -10.50 4.70
C GLU A 45 -10.42 -9.61 3.51
N ALA A 46 -9.78 -8.43 3.40
CA ALA A 46 -10.03 -7.51 2.30
C ALA A 46 -9.50 -8.00 0.93
N HIS A 47 -8.59 -8.99 0.93
CA HIS A 47 -7.93 -9.56 -0.24
C HIS A 47 -7.98 -11.10 -0.22
N PRO A 48 -9.17 -11.71 -0.37
CA PRO A 48 -9.29 -13.16 -0.51
C PRO A 48 -8.60 -13.63 -1.80
N ALA A 49 -8.38 -14.93 -1.97
CA ALA A 49 -7.62 -15.45 -3.10
C ALA A 49 -8.26 -15.12 -4.45
N GLU A 50 -9.59 -15.19 -4.52
CA GLU A 50 -10.41 -14.90 -5.68
C GLU A 50 -10.33 -13.43 -6.11
N TYR A 51 -10.06 -12.53 -5.17
CA TYR A 51 -9.86 -11.11 -5.46
C TYR A 51 -8.63 -10.89 -6.34
N PHE A 52 -7.55 -11.62 -6.08
CA PHE A 52 -6.36 -11.55 -6.91
C PHE A 52 -6.56 -12.23 -8.28
N ASP A 53 -7.41 -13.25 -8.36
CA ASP A 53 -7.81 -13.86 -9.64
C ASP A 53 -8.54 -12.83 -10.52
N GLU A 54 -9.47 -12.08 -9.92
CA GLU A 54 -10.20 -11.00 -10.61
C GLU A 54 -9.26 -9.88 -11.07
N LEU A 55 -8.31 -9.46 -10.23
CA LEU A 55 -7.34 -8.43 -10.59
C LEU A 55 -6.47 -8.87 -11.78
N ALA A 56 -5.92 -10.09 -11.74
CA ALA A 56 -5.09 -10.63 -12.80
C ALA A 56 -5.88 -10.75 -14.13
N ALA A 57 -7.14 -11.21 -14.06
CA ALA A 57 -8.03 -11.29 -15.23
C ALA A 57 -8.32 -9.93 -15.87
N ASN A 58 -8.33 -8.86 -15.08
CA ASN A 58 -8.50 -7.47 -15.53
C ASN A 58 -7.16 -6.77 -15.83
N GLY A 59 -6.05 -7.51 -15.83
CA GLY A 59 -4.73 -7.03 -16.18
C GLY A 59 -4.01 -6.26 -15.08
N PHE A 60 -4.54 -6.12 -13.87
CA PHE A 60 -3.81 -5.52 -12.75
C PHE A 60 -2.69 -6.45 -12.28
N ASN A 61 -1.58 -5.88 -11.83
CA ASN A 61 -0.40 -6.63 -11.40
C ASN A 61 0.15 -6.17 -10.03
N ALA A 62 -0.57 -5.28 -9.36
CA ALA A 62 -0.21 -4.83 -8.02
C ALA A 62 -1.42 -4.35 -7.23
N VAL A 63 -1.33 -4.49 -5.92
CA VAL A 63 -2.20 -3.81 -4.95
C VAL A 63 -1.36 -2.93 -4.04
N TRP A 64 -1.98 -1.89 -3.47
CA TRP A 64 -1.37 -1.13 -2.39
C TRP A 64 -2.15 -1.27 -1.07
N ILE A 65 -1.40 -1.40 0.02
CA ILE A 65 -1.89 -1.55 1.40
C ILE A 65 -1.33 -0.38 2.20
N ARG A 66 -2.19 0.34 2.93
CA ARG A 66 -1.73 1.40 3.83
C ARG A 66 -1.01 0.73 5.01
N GLY A 67 0.24 1.10 5.24
CA GLY A 67 0.96 0.71 6.45
C GLY A 67 1.01 1.86 7.45
N ILE A 68 1.06 1.51 8.73
CA ILE A 68 1.53 2.39 9.80
C ILE A 68 2.93 1.91 10.14
N LEU A 69 3.97 2.68 9.78
CA LEU A 69 5.37 2.25 9.80
C LEU A 69 5.81 1.77 11.20
N ARG A 70 5.42 2.48 12.25
CA ARG A 70 5.69 2.07 13.63
C ARG A 70 5.09 0.70 13.99
N ASN A 71 4.00 0.28 13.34
CA ASN A 71 3.40 -1.04 13.54
C ASN A 71 4.00 -2.11 12.62
N LEU A 72 4.86 -1.74 11.67
CA LEU A 72 5.50 -2.67 10.72
C LEU A 72 6.93 -3.03 11.10
N ALA A 73 7.60 -2.17 11.85
CA ALA A 73 8.97 -2.37 12.29
C ALA A 73 9.20 -1.69 13.64
N ASP A 74 10.10 -2.27 14.43
CA ASP A 74 10.57 -1.62 15.65
C ASP A 74 11.29 -0.32 15.31
N ALA A 75 10.94 0.76 16.01
CA ALA A 75 11.47 2.08 15.78
C ALA A 75 12.48 2.44 16.87
N ALA A 76 13.76 2.15 16.68
CA ALA A 76 14.80 2.65 17.59
C ALA A 76 14.94 4.19 17.46
N PRO A 77 15.09 4.95 18.56
CA PRO A 77 15.31 4.52 19.95
C PRO A 77 14.02 4.28 20.78
N PHE A 78 12.84 4.31 20.16
CA PHE A 78 11.53 4.23 20.80
C PHE A 78 10.98 2.80 20.82
N GLU A 79 11.62 1.95 21.62
CA GLU A 79 11.20 0.56 21.82
C GLU A 79 9.75 0.49 22.32
N GLY A 80 8.93 -0.35 21.67
CA GLY A 80 7.51 -0.50 22.03
C GLY A 80 6.58 0.64 21.59
N LEU A 81 7.03 1.55 20.72
CA LEU A 81 6.15 2.53 20.05
C LEU A 81 5.13 1.85 19.13
N GLY A 82 5.53 0.76 18.48
CA GLY A 82 4.69 -0.03 17.59
C GLY A 82 3.68 -0.90 18.33
N GLN A 83 2.51 -1.10 17.72
CA GLN A 83 1.52 -2.06 18.18
C GLN A 83 1.60 -3.35 17.36
N GLU A 84 1.71 -4.50 18.04
CA GLU A 84 1.64 -5.84 17.43
C GLU A 84 2.56 -6.04 16.19
N VAL A 85 3.79 -5.51 16.21
CA VAL A 85 4.72 -5.50 15.06
C VAL A 85 4.86 -6.88 14.39
N ALA A 86 5.14 -7.92 15.18
CA ALA A 86 5.29 -9.27 14.66
C ALA A 86 4.01 -9.80 13.98
N ARG A 87 2.83 -9.43 14.49
CA ARG A 87 1.55 -9.82 13.89
C ARG A 87 1.33 -9.14 12.54
N HIS A 88 1.66 -7.85 12.44
CA HIS A 88 1.56 -7.13 11.17
C HIS A 88 2.49 -7.74 10.11
N GLN A 89 3.72 -8.07 10.50
CA GLN A 89 4.69 -8.73 9.62
C GLN A 89 4.20 -10.12 9.15
N ASP A 90 3.65 -10.93 10.06
CA ASP A 90 3.07 -12.24 9.72
C ASP A 90 1.89 -12.11 8.75
N ILE A 91 0.96 -11.19 9.01
CA ILE A 91 -0.21 -10.94 8.14
C ILE A 91 0.24 -10.44 6.77
N LEU A 92 1.18 -9.50 6.72
CA LEU A 92 1.72 -8.97 5.47
C LEU A 92 2.45 -10.05 4.68
N GLY A 93 3.23 -10.91 5.35
CA GLY A 93 3.90 -12.05 4.72
C GLY A 93 2.90 -13.00 4.06
N LYS A 94 1.85 -13.40 4.77
CA LYS A 94 0.76 -14.23 4.23
C LYS A 94 0.06 -13.59 3.03
N LEU A 95 -0.16 -12.28 3.07
CA LEU A 95 -0.75 -11.55 1.95
C LEU A 95 0.17 -11.54 0.73
N VAL A 96 1.45 -11.27 0.93
CA VAL A 96 2.48 -11.29 -0.12
C VAL A 96 2.56 -12.66 -0.78
N GLU A 97 2.61 -13.73 0.01
CA GLU A 97 2.61 -15.11 -0.50
C GLU A 97 1.36 -15.40 -1.33
N ARG A 98 0.18 -15.04 -0.83
CA ARG A 98 -1.12 -15.24 -1.53
C ARG A 98 -1.18 -14.48 -2.86
N ALA A 99 -0.67 -13.25 -2.90
CA ALA A 99 -0.65 -12.41 -4.10
C ALA A 99 0.38 -12.93 -5.12
N ALA A 100 1.54 -13.39 -4.64
CA ALA A 100 2.63 -13.88 -5.47
C ALA A 100 2.24 -15.10 -6.33
N THR A 101 1.37 -15.98 -5.83
CA THR A 101 0.87 -17.13 -6.62
C THR A 101 0.11 -16.72 -7.90
N ARG A 102 -0.26 -15.44 -8.02
CA ARG A 102 -1.00 -14.86 -9.15
C ARG A 102 -0.23 -13.76 -9.88
N GLY A 103 1.06 -13.60 -9.57
CA GLY A 103 1.90 -12.54 -10.15
C GLY A 103 1.50 -11.13 -9.72
N ILE A 104 0.74 -11.00 -8.62
CA ILE A 104 0.35 -9.70 -8.05
C ILE A 104 1.40 -9.27 -7.02
N ARG A 105 1.89 -8.04 -7.15
CA ARG A 105 2.76 -7.42 -6.16
C ARG A 105 1.96 -6.72 -5.06
N VAL A 106 2.43 -6.79 -3.82
CA VAL A 106 1.90 -5.98 -2.71
C VAL A 106 2.83 -4.80 -2.49
N LEU A 107 2.28 -3.59 -2.56
CA LEU A 107 3.01 -2.34 -2.34
C LEU A 107 2.55 -1.73 -1.02
N LEU A 108 3.49 -1.31 -0.18
CA LEU A 108 3.16 -0.55 1.02
C LEU A 108 3.01 0.93 0.68
N TYR A 109 1.87 1.51 1.04
CA TYR A 109 1.63 2.94 1.04
C TYR A 109 1.86 3.47 2.46
N LEU A 110 2.90 4.28 2.63
CA LEU A 110 3.27 4.88 3.92
C LEU A 110 3.18 6.40 3.79
N ASN A 111 2.50 7.04 4.72
CA ASN A 111 2.45 8.50 4.84
C ASN A 111 2.95 8.89 6.24
N GLU A 112 4.27 8.92 6.40
CA GLU A 112 4.96 8.93 7.69
C GLU A 112 5.90 10.14 7.82
N PRO A 113 6.17 10.62 9.06
CA PRO A 113 5.68 10.09 10.34
C PRO A 113 4.21 10.47 10.63
N LEU A 114 3.40 9.51 11.07
CA LEU A 114 2.04 9.73 11.55
C LEU A 114 2.06 10.24 13.00
N CYS A 115 1.36 11.35 13.26
CA CYS A 115 1.14 11.85 14.62
C CYS A 115 0.48 10.79 15.52
N LEU A 116 0.81 10.83 16.81
CA LEU A 116 0.09 10.06 17.83
C LEU A 116 -0.98 10.94 18.47
N PRO A 117 -2.07 10.36 19.00
CA PRO A 117 -3.03 11.09 19.81
C PRO A 117 -2.35 11.82 20.98
N GLU A 118 -2.85 12.99 21.36
CA GLU A 118 -2.28 13.80 22.47
C GLU A 118 -2.21 13.01 23.79
N GLY A 119 -3.20 12.15 24.04
CA GLY A 119 -3.26 11.29 25.22
C GLY A 119 -2.47 9.99 25.15
N ASP A 120 -1.66 9.76 24.11
CA ASP A 120 -0.92 8.51 23.97
C ASP A 120 0.13 8.35 25.10
N PRO A 121 0.19 7.19 25.80
CA PRO A 121 1.17 6.95 26.86
C PRO A 121 2.63 7.11 26.42
N PHE A 122 2.92 7.03 25.12
CA PHE A 122 4.22 7.34 24.55
C PHE A 122 4.76 8.68 25.02
N TRP A 123 3.91 9.71 25.05
CA TRP A 123 4.32 11.07 25.43
C TRP A 123 4.69 11.21 26.91
N SER A 124 4.12 10.38 27.78
CA SER A 124 4.53 10.35 29.19
C SER A 124 5.90 9.70 29.38
N ARG A 125 6.26 8.75 28.51
CA ARG A 125 7.57 8.07 28.54
C ARG A 125 8.66 8.85 27.81
N HIS A 126 8.28 9.57 26.76
CA HIS A 126 9.17 10.32 25.87
C HIS A 126 8.69 11.78 25.68
N PRO A 127 8.58 12.58 26.75
CA PRO A 127 8.15 13.98 26.65
C PRO A 127 9.10 14.81 25.77
N GLU A 128 10.37 14.43 25.67
CA GLU A 128 11.37 15.06 24.80
C GLU A 128 11.09 14.90 23.31
N ALA A 129 10.30 13.88 22.93
CA ALA A 129 9.93 13.62 21.54
C ALA A 129 8.66 14.38 21.11
N MET A 130 7.99 15.07 22.05
CA MET A 130 6.76 15.80 21.75
C MET A 130 7.07 17.04 20.90
N GLY A 131 6.51 17.06 19.69
CA GLY A 131 6.53 18.22 18.80
C GLY A 131 5.38 19.19 19.10
N SER A 132 4.91 19.87 18.06
CA SER A 132 3.73 20.73 18.16
C SER A 132 2.43 19.91 18.12
N VAL A 133 1.46 20.29 18.94
CA VAL A 133 0.10 19.75 18.86
C VAL A 133 -0.59 20.29 17.61
N GLY A 134 -1.28 19.42 16.87
CA GLY A 134 -2.09 19.77 15.71
C GLY A 134 -3.47 19.13 15.81
N SER A 135 -4.44 19.71 15.12
CA SER A 135 -5.80 19.17 15.00
C SER A 135 -6.20 19.08 13.53
N SER A 136 -6.93 18.03 13.17
CA SER A 136 -7.54 17.82 11.87
C SER A 136 -9.06 17.77 12.01
N GLU A 137 -9.79 18.23 10.99
CA GLU A 137 -11.25 18.01 10.89
C GLU A 137 -11.61 16.51 10.92
N MET A 138 -10.64 15.64 10.67
CA MET A 138 -10.78 14.19 10.64
C MET A 138 -10.56 13.52 12.02
N ASP A 139 -10.15 14.25 13.05
CA ASP A 139 -9.84 13.66 14.37
C ASP A 139 -11.09 13.10 15.10
N GLY A 140 -12.28 13.47 14.65
CA GLY A 140 -13.57 12.95 15.15
C GLY A 140 -14.25 11.97 14.20
N TRP A 141 -13.59 11.55 13.10
CA TRP A 141 -14.16 10.59 12.18
C TRP A 141 -14.05 9.16 12.75
N PRO A 142 -15.10 8.33 12.59
CA PRO A 142 -15.14 6.98 13.15
C PRO A 142 -14.15 6.00 12.50
#